data_AF-T1C8Y3-F1
#
_entry.id   AF-T1C8Y3-F1
#
_cell.length_a   1.000
_cell.length_b   1.000
_cell.length_c   1.000
_cell.angle_alpha   90.00
_cell.angle_beta   90.00
_cell.angle_gamma   90.00
#
_symmetry.space_group_name_H-M   'P 1'
#
loop_
_entity.id
_entity.type
_entity.pdbx_description
1 polymer ?
#
loop_
_entity_poly.entity_id
_entity_poly.type
_entity_poly.pdbx_seq_one_letter_code
_entity_poly.pdbx_strand_id
1 'polypeptide(L)'
;ELLKTRGLPSVVLQEKEGISLLNGTALMAGELAFLVHDGHRLLRAAEFASAMSFDALRGNLDSLDPRIHQARGLPGQQEEARILLALLTGSALAHAGEDTAGQDPYVLRCLPQVLGATRQGLAWADDILAREINAVTDNPLVLDGTILSGGNFHGQPLALALDTLALALSYVGTFSERRVARLVDVKLSRGLPAFLAGTPGAASGYMIPPYVAAALVAENQVLVHPASASSLPTSANQEDFNSQGATAGAKGRRLLENLFRGVAVELLLAGQALELRRPSKGGAGSEAALAALRRRVPPLTEDRPPAPDLERIFQGLRDGSLLREMEEFQADGGPTA
;
A
#
# COMPACT_ATOMS: atom_id res chain seq x y z
N GLU A 1 8.63 6.73 -37.79
CA GLU A 1 9.29 8.04 -37.59
C GLU A 1 10.25 8.04 -36.40
N LEU A 2 9.85 7.52 -35.23
CA LEU A 2 10.70 7.45 -34.02
C LEU A 2 12.07 6.75 -34.24
N LEU A 3 12.11 5.60 -34.93
CA LEU A 3 13.40 4.93 -35.24
C LEU A 3 14.33 5.82 -36.07
N LYS A 4 13.78 6.55 -37.06
CA LYS A 4 14.54 7.49 -37.90
C LYS A 4 15.09 8.66 -37.09
N THR A 5 14.30 9.25 -36.18
CA THR A 5 14.77 10.36 -35.34
C THR A 5 15.81 9.94 -34.31
N ARG A 6 15.88 8.65 -33.97
CA ARG A 6 16.92 8.07 -33.11
C ARG A 6 18.11 7.48 -33.87
N GLY A 7 18.11 7.54 -35.20
CA GLY A 7 19.17 6.95 -36.02
C GLY A 7 19.21 5.41 -35.98
N LEU A 8 18.12 4.75 -35.58
CA LEU A 8 18.03 3.29 -35.49
C LEU A 8 17.47 2.70 -36.80
N PRO A 9 18.06 1.61 -37.33
CA PRO A 9 17.53 0.92 -38.50
C PRO A 9 16.22 0.20 -38.18
N SER A 10 15.41 -0.04 -39.21
CA SER A 10 14.27 -0.96 -39.09
C SER A 10 14.77 -2.40 -38.96
N VAL A 11 14.12 -3.19 -38.12
CA VAL A 11 14.38 -4.63 -37.98
C VAL A 11 13.40 -5.40 -38.86
N VAL A 12 13.91 -6.40 -39.59
CA VAL A 12 13.08 -7.38 -40.32
C VAL A 12 13.23 -8.70 -39.59
N LEU A 13 12.13 -9.20 -39.03
CA LEU A 13 12.13 -10.39 -38.19
C LEU A 13 12.37 -11.64 -39.04
N GLN A 14 13.21 -12.53 -38.53
CA GLN A 14 13.48 -13.85 -39.09
C GLN A 14 12.55 -14.90 -38.49
N GLU A 15 12.76 -16.15 -38.89
CA GLU A 15 12.02 -17.31 -38.37
C GLU A 15 12.09 -17.35 -36.84
N LYS A 16 10.96 -17.68 -36.20
CA LYS A 16 10.76 -17.72 -34.74
C LYS A 16 10.83 -16.36 -34.01
N GLU A 17 11.55 -15.35 -34.51
CA GLU A 17 11.75 -14.08 -33.79
C GLU A 17 10.42 -13.37 -33.46
N GLY A 18 9.46 -13.37 -34.38
CA GLY A 18 8.15 -12.75 -34.15
C GLY A 18 7.36 -13.40 -33.02
N ILE A 19 7.32 -14.74 -32.97
CA ILE A 19 6.63 -15.45 -31.89
C ILE A 19 7.41 -15.35 -30.58
N SER A 20 8.74 -15.36 -30.60
CA SER A 20 9.55 -15.17 -29.39
C SER A 20 9.39 -13.79 -28.76
N LEU A 21 9.06 -12.75 -29.53
CA LEU A 21 8.78 -11.42 -28.99
C LEU A 21 7.38 -11.29 -28.36
N LEU A 22 6.40 -12.05 -28.87
CA LEU A 22 4.99 -11.92 -28.47
C LEU A 22 4.55 -12.97 -27.46
N ASN A 23 5.10 -14.18 -27.57
CA ASN A 23 4.68 -15.33 -26.79
C ASN A 23 5.43 -15.37 -25.46
N GLY A 24 4.69 -15.25 -24.36
CA GLY A 24 5.27 -15.29 -23.02
C GLY A 24 4.48 -14.47 -22.02
N THR A 25 5.06 -14.34 -20.82
CA THR A 25 4.37 -13.74 -19.68
C THR A 25 4.86 -12.34 -19.31
N ALA A 26 5.71 -11.74 -20.16
CA ALA A 26 6.42 -10.49 -19.88
C ALA A 26 5.50 -9.32 -19.46
N LEU A 27 4.33 -9.16 -20.10
CA LEU A 27 3.36 -8.13 -19.69
C LEU A 27 2.90 -8.34 -18.25
N MET A 28 2.49 -9.56 -17.91
CA MET A 28 1.99 -9.92 -16.59
C MET A 28 3.09 -9.84 -15.53
N ALA A 29 4.32 -10.25 -15.87
CA ALA A 29 5.48 -10.13 -14.99
C ALA A 29 5.81 -8.66 -14.72
N GLY A 30 5.72 -7.80 -15.74
CA GLY A 30 5.88 -6.35 -15.60
C GLY A 30 4.81 -5.72 -14.71
N GLU A 31 3.54 -6.11 -14.88
CA GLU A 31 2.45 -5.68 -13.99
C GLU A 31 2.72 -6.09 -12.53
N LEU A 32 3.14 -7.33 -12.29
CA LEU A 32 3.48 -7.81 -10.95
C LEU A 32 4.68 -7.06 -10.38
N ALA A 33 5.71 -6.78 -11.18
CA ALA A 33 6.87 -6.01 -10.78
C ALA A 33 6.51 -4.62 -10.28
N PHE A 34 5.67 -3.90 -11.03
CA PHE A 34 5.18 -2.58 -10.58
C PHE A 34 4.34 -2.70 -9.32
N LEU A 35 3.41 -3.65 -9.27
CA LEU A 35 2.52 -3.81 -8.12
C LEU A 35 3.28 -4.18 -6.83
N VAL A 36 4.31 -5.02 -6.94
CA VAL A 36 5.20 -5.39 -5.83
C VAL A 36 6.04 -4.20 -5.38
N HIS A 37 6.74 -3.54 -6.32
CA HIS A 37 7.60 -2.39 -6.01
C HIS A 37 6.82 -1.27 -5.31
N ASP A 38 5.68 -0.89 -5.90
CA ASP A 38 4.84 0.16 -5.35
C ASP A 38 4.05 -0.31 -4.13
N GLY A 39 3.76 -1.60 -4.00
CA GLY A 39 3.09 -2.19 -2.85
C GLY A 39 3.95 -2.14 -1.58
N HIS A 40 5.25 -2.39 -1.69
CA HIS A 40 6.20 -2.18 -0.58
C HIS A 40 6.21 -0.72 -0.12
N ARG A 41 6.26 0.22 -1.07
CA ARG A 41 6.21 1.65 -0.79
C ARG A 41 4.89 2.07 -0.14
N LEU A 42 3.76 1.53 -0.61
CA LEU A 42 2.45 1.76 -0.01
C LEU A 42 2.41 1.27 1.43
N LEU A 43 2.87 0.03 1.69
CA LEU A 43 2.87 -0.56 3.02
C LEU A 43 3.69 0.31 4.00
N ARG A 44 4.87 0.75 3.58
CA ARG A 44 5.71 1.65 4.38
C ARG A 44 5.02 2.99 4.67
N ALA A 45 4.39 3.61 3.68
CA ALA A 45 3.61 4.83 3.89
C ALA A 45 2.43 4.61 4.86
N ALA A 46 1.76 3.46 4.76
CA ALA A 46 0.67 3.10 5.64
C ALA A 46 1.11 2.84 7.08
N GLU A 47 2.33 2.36 7.32
CA GLU A 47 2.90 2.21 8.66
C GLU A 47 3.11 3.57 9.34
N PHE A 48 3.68 4.55 8.61
CA PHE A 48 3.79 5.92 9.12
C PHE A 48 2.42 6.55 9.39
N ALA A 49 1.47 6.40 8.46
CA ALA A 49 0.10 6.88 8.66
C ALA A 49 -0.56 6.21 9.87
N SER A 50 -0.35 4.89 10.03
CA SER A 50 -0.85 4.13 11.17
C SER A 50 -0.25 4.61 12.49
N ALA A 51 1.06 4.87 12.56
CA ALA A 51 1.72 5.39 13.75
C ALA A 51 1.18 6.79 14.12
N MET A 52 1.03 7.70 13.14
CA MET A 52 0.45 9.02 13.37
C MET A 52 -0.99 8.92 13.90
N SER A 53 -1.82 8.07 13.29
CA SER A 53 -3.19 7.82 13.73
C SER A 53 -3.24 7.17 15.12
N PHE A 54 -2.32 6.26 15.42
CA PHE A 54 -2.20 5.60 16.71
C PHE A 54 -1.89 6.62 17.80
N ASP A 55 -0.91 7.51 17.60
CA ASP A 55 -0.62 8.61 18.53
C ASP A 55 -1.79 9.59 18.65
N ALA A 56 -2.35 10.04 17.53
CA ALA A 56 -3.46 11.00 17.52
C ALA A 56 -4.69 10.46 18.29
N LEU A 57 -4.94 9.16 18.18
CA LEU A 57 -5.99 8.43 18.91
C LEU A 57 -5.51 7.88 20.25
N ARG A 58 -4.32 8.27 20.73
CA ARG A 58 -3.73 7.86 22.01
C ARG A 58 -3.77 6.34 22.20
N GLY A 59 -3.28 5.55 21.25
CA GLY A 59 -3.40 4.09 21.27
C GLY A 59 -2.63 3.43 22.43
N ASN A 60 -3.03 2.20 22.77
CA ASN A 60 -2.41 1.37 23.79
C ASN A 60 -1.30 0.47 23.18
N LEU A 61 -0.06 0.76 23.55
CA LEU A 61 1.16 0.06 23.14
C LEU A 61 1.19 -1.41 23.57
N ASP A 62 0.42 -1.83 24.57
CA ASP A 62 0.33 -3.23 24.99
C ASP A 62 -0.09 -4.14 23.82
N SER A 63 -0.87 -3.62 22.87
CA SER A 63 -1.27 -4.35 21.67
C SER A 63 -0.13 -4.70 20.72
N LEU A 64 1.02 -4.05 20.89
CA LEU A 64 2.24 -4.23 20.09
C LEU A 64 3.31 -5.04 20.86
N ASP A 65 3.02 -5.53 22.07
CA ASP A 65 3.97 -6.28 22.89
C ASP A 65 4.52 -7.50 22.12
N PRO A 66 5.86 -7.62 21.95
CA PRO A 66 6.47 -8.70 21.16
C PRO A 66 6.02 -10.10 21.56
N ARG A 67 5.68 -10.33 22.84
CA ARG A 67 5.23 -11.63 23.35
C ARG A 67 3.89 -12.04 22.74
N ILE A 68 2.98 -11.10 22.47
CA ILE A 68 1.70 -11.36 21.81
C ILE A 68 1.94 -11.90 20.39
N HIS A 69 2.85 -11.26 19.66
CA HIS A 69 3.14 -11.61 18.27
C HIS A 69 3.99 -12.88 18.16
N GLN A 70 4.93 -13.07 19.10
CA GLN A 70 5.69 -14.30 19.24
C GLN A 70 4.79 -15.49 19.55
N ALA A 71 3.81 -15.34 20.44
CA ALA A 71 2.87 -16.41 20.78
C ALA A 71 2.05 -16.89 19.57
N ARG A 72 1.75 -16.01 18.60
CA ARG A 72 1.09 -16.41 17.35
C ARG A 72 2.06 -17.00 16.31
N GLY A 73 3.33 -16.60 16.32
CA GLY A 73 4.38 -17.21 15.48
C GLY A 73 4.40 -16.79 14.01
N LEU A 74 3.61 -15.78 13.59
CA LEU A 74 3.60 -15.34 12.18
C LEU A 74 4.69 -14.28 11.91
N PRO A 75 5.65 -14.52 11.00
CA PRO A 75 6.79 -13.61 10.79
C PRO A 75 6.39 -12.19 10.41
N GLY A 76 5.48 -12.04 9.44
CA GLY A 76 5.05 -10.70 9.02
C GLY A 76 4.34 -9.91 10.13
N GLN A 77 3.62 -10.60 11.02
CA GLN A 77 2.98 -9.95 12.18
C GLN A 77 4.00 -9.50 13.24
N GLN A 78 5.02 -10.33 13.51
CA GLN A 78 6.08 -9.96 14.45
C GLN A 78 6.86 -8.76 13.94
N GLU A 79 7.18 -8.76 12.65
CA GLU A 79 7.89 -7.67 12.01
C GLU A 79 7.09 -6.38 12.00
N GLU A 80 5.79 -6.46 11.69
CA GLU A 80 4.91 -5.31 11.73
C GLU A 80 4.81 -4.68 13.12
N ALA A 81 4.70 -5.50 14.17
CA ALA A 81 4.69 -5.02 15.55
C ALA A 81 6.00 -4.31 15.93
N ARG A 82 7.14 -4.90 15.53
CA ARG A 82 8.47 -4.32 15.75
C ARG A 82 8.59 -2.94 15.09
N ILE A 83 8.15 -2.82 13.83
CA ILE A 83 8.18 -1.56 13.09
C ILE A 83 7.31 -0.51 13.77
N LEU A 84 6.07 -0.84 14.12
CA LEU A 84 5.16 0.10 14.76
C LEU A 84 5.68 0.57 16.13
N LEU A 85 6.26 -0.33 16.94
CA LEU A 85 6.93 0.05 18.19
C LEU A 85 8.10 1.01 17.95
N ALA A 86 8.91 0.78 16.93
CA ALA A 86 10.02 1.67 16.58
C ALA A 86 9.50 3.06 16.18
N LEU A 87 8.45 3.14 15.37
CA LEU A 87 7.83 4.40 14.96
C LEU A 87 7.20 5.17 16.14
N LEU A 88 6.65 4.45 17.12
CA LEU A 88 5.97 5.02 18.29
C LEU A 88 6.91 5.28 19.48
N THR A 89 8.21 4.99 19.33
CA THR A 89 9.19 5.18 20.41
C THR A 89 9.23 6.64 20.88
N GLY A 90 9.17 6.83 22.20
CA GLY A 90 9.21 8.15 22.83
C GLY A 90 7.88 8.94 22.78
N SER A 91 6.78 8.32 22.34
CA SER A 91 5.48 8.98 22.32
C SER A 91 5.01 9.39 23.72
N ALA A 92 4.54 10.63 23.85
CA ALA A 92 3.80 11.12 25.02
C ALA A 92 2.27 11.02 24.83
N LEU A 93 1.82 10.50 23.68
CA LEU A 93 0.42 10.36 23.32
C LEU A 93 -0.08 8.92 23.43
N ALA A 94 0.71 7.97 22.94
CA ALA A 94 0.48 6.55 23.15
C ALA A 94 0.74 6.19 24.62
N HIS A 95 0.02 5.20 25.13
CA HIS A 95 0.08 4.79 26.54
C HIS A 95 0.23 3.27 26.68
N ALA A 96 0.51 2.80 27.89
CA ALA A 96 0.61 1.39 28.24
C ALA A 96 0.09 1.18 29.68
N GLY A 97 -0.40 -0.03 30.00
CA GLY A 97 -0.81 -0.38 31.37
C GLY A 97 -2.22 0.05 31.80
N GLU A 98 -2.43 0.22 33.11
CA GLU A 98 -3.76 0.37 33.75
C GLU A 98 -4.48 1.70 33.44
N ASP A 99 -3.83 2.64 32.74
CA ASP A 99 -4.39 3.94 32.33
C ASP A 99 -5.42 3.85 31.18
N THR A 100 -5.92 2.64 30.88
CA THR A 100 -6.78 2.37 29.72
C THR A 100 -8.26 2.35 30.12
N ALA A 101 -9.04 3.28 29.57
CA ALA A 101 -10.51 3.27 29.65
C ALA A 101 -11.13 2.16 28.77
N GLY A 102 -10.58 0.94 28.81
CA GLY A 102 -10.99 -0.21 27.99
C GLY A 102 -10.06 -0.53 26.81
N GLN A 103 -10.39 -1.58 26.06
CA GLN A 103 -9.59 -2.05 24.94
C GLN A 103 -9.68 -1.10 23.73
N ASP A 104 -8.53 -0.89 23.08
CA ASP A 104 -8.48 -0.21 21.79
C ASP A 104 -9.33 -0.91 20.72
N PRO A 105 -9.88 -0.13 19.77
CA PRO A 105 -10.56 -0.69 18.62
C PRO A 105 -9.60 -1.49 17.73
N TYR A 106 -10.15 -2.44 16.96
CA TYR A 106 -9.34 -3.35 16.14
C TYR A 106 -8.47 -2.63 15.11
N VAL A 107 -8.88 -1.47 14.62
CA VAL A 107 -8.10 -0.72 13.61
C VAL A 107 -6.82 -0.11 14.18
N LEU A 108 -6.66 -0.09 15.51
CA LEU A 108 -5.41 0.17 16.22
C LEU A 108 -4.78 -1.13 16.74
N ARG A 109 -5.57 -1.92 17.48
CA ARG A 109 -5.08 -3.11 18.18
C ARG A 109 -4.69 -4.29 17.28
N CYS A 110 -5.27 -4.37 16.09
CA CYS A 110 -5.03 -5.44 15.12
C CYS A 110 -4.09 -5.00 13.98
N LEU A 111 -3.40 -3.86 14.11
CA LEU A 111 -2.46 -3.35 13.11
C LEU A 111 -1.41 -4.41 12.73
N PRO A 112 -0.67 -5.02 13.68
CA PRO A 112 0.31 -6.06 13.35
C PRO A 112 -0.27 -7.26 12.60
N GLN A 113 -1.48 -7.67 12.96
CA GLN A 113 -2.14 -8.84 12.40
C GLN A 113 -2.54 -8.61 10.94
N VAL A 114 -2.96 -7.39 10.60
CA VAL A 114 -3.49 -7.07 9.26
C VAL A 114 -2.38 -6.59 8.33
N LEU A 115 -1.60 -5.59 8.72
CA LEU A 115 -0.50 -5.12 7.87
C LEU A 115 0.62 -6.16 7.76
N GLY A 116 0.83 -6.97 8.81
CA GLY A 116 1.74 -8.11 8.75
C GLY A 116 1.27 -9.24 7.82
N ALA A 117 -0.03 -9.37 7.56
CA ALA A 117 -0.54 -10.28 6.53
C ALA A 117 -0.32 -9.71 5.13
N THR A 118 -0.50 -8.40 4.94
CA THR A 118 -0.13 -7.71 3.69
C THR A 118 1.36 -7.87 3.38
N ARG A 119 2.24 -7.73 4.38
CA ARG A 119 3.68 -7.96 4.23
C ARG A 119 4.02 -9.37 3.73
N GLN A 120 3.32 -10.38 4.25
CA GLN A 120 3.50 -11.76 3.78
C GLN A 120 3.03 -11.95 2.33
N GLY A 121 1.93 -11.30 1.95
CA GLY A 121 1.45 -11.29 0.57
C GLY A 121 2.47 -10.70 -0.39
N LEU A 122 3.11 -9.58 -0.01
CA LEU A 122 4.20 -8.97 -0.79
C LEU A 122 5.40 -9.91 -0.92
N ALA A 123 5.88 -10.48 0.19
CA ALA A 123 7.02 -11.40 0.16
C ALA A 123 6.79 -12.64 -0.70
N TRP A 124 5.57 -13.17 -0.73
CA TRP A 124 5.22 -14.28 -1.62
C TRP A 124 5.15 -13.84 -3.10
N ALA A 125 4.60 -12.65 -3.37
CA ALA A 125 4.58 -12.10 -4.73
C ALA A 125 5.99 -11.80 -5.27
N ASP A 126 6.90 -11.31 -4.42
CA ASP A 126 8.33 -11.16 -4.73
C ASP A 126 8.95 -12.48 -5.18
N ASP A 127 8.68 -13.55 -4.45
CA ASP A 127 9.23 -14.89 -4.72
C ASP A 127 8.71 -15.48 -6.05
N ILE A 128 7.45 -15.21 -6.41
CA ILE A 128 6.92 -15.58 -7.74
C ILE A 128 7.55 -14.72 -8.84
N LEU A 129 7.61 -13.40 -8.65
CA LEU A 129 8.16 -12.46 -9.61
C LEU A 129 9.64 -12.77 -9.92
N ALA A 130 10.44 -13.03 -8.88
CA ALA A 130 11.87 -13.29 -9.01
C ALA A 130 12.16 -14.51 -9.88
N ARG A 131 11.29 -15.53 -9.86
CA ARG A 131 11.41 -16.69 -10.75
C ARG A 131 10.96 -16.35 -12.16
N GLU A 132 9.80 -15.72 -12.29
CA GLU A 132 9.17 -15.51 -13.59
C GLU A 132 9.93 -14.52 -14.48
N ILE A 133 10.49 -13.45 -13.89
CA ILE A 133 11.26 -12.45 -14.66
C ILE A 133 12.57 -13.03 -15.24
N ASN A 134 13.04 -14.16 -14.70
CA ASN A 134 14.22 -14.89 -15.16
C ASN A 134 13.87 -16.16 -15.95
N ALA A 135 12.58 -16.41 -16.21
CA ALA A 135 12.12 -17.62 -16.88
C ALA A 135 12.16 -17.49 -18.41
N VAL A 136 12.31 -18.63 -19.10
CA VAL A 136 12.07 -18.72 -20.55
C VAL A 136 10.61 -19.08 -20.77
N THR A 137 9.82 -18.07 -21.16
CA THR A 137 8.36 -18.19 -21.26
C THR A 137 7.84 -18.26 -22.69
N ASP A 138 8.70 -18.18 -23.70
CA ASP A 138 8.28 -18.32 -25.10
C ASP A 138 8.07 -19.79 -25.48
N ASN A 139 7.55 -20.01 -26.69
CA ASN A 139 7.35 -21.35 -27.25
C ASN A 139 7.32 -21.29 -28.79
N PRO A 140 7.87 -22.31 -29.50
CA PRO A 140 8.58 -23.48 -28.98
C PRO A 140 9.98 -23.15 -28.43
N LEU A 141 10.49 -24.01 -27.55
CA LEU A 141 11.86 -23.90 -27.04
C LEU A 141 12.83 -24.63 -27.97
N VAL A 142 14.03 -24.09 -28.09
CA VAL A 142 15.16 -24.72 -28.80
C VAL A 142 16.22 -25.07 -27.77
N LEU A 143 16.32 -26.34 -27.40
CA LEU A 143 17.24 -26.84 -26.37
C LEU A 143 18.11 -27.94 -26.98
N ASP A 144 19.43 -27.74 -26.94
CA ASP A 144 20.42 -28.70 -27.44
C ASP A 144 20.11 -29.22 -28.86
N GLY A 145 19.67 -28.32 -29.74
CA GLY A 145 19.29 -28.63 -31.13
C GLY A 145 17.92 -29.28 -31.31
N THR A 146 17.18 -29.50 -30.22
CA THR A 146 15.82 -30.06 -30.24
C THR A 146 14.78 -28.96 -30.12
N ILE A 147 13.73 -29.03 -30.94
CA ILE A 147 12.57 -28.15 -30.86
C ILE A 147 11.50 -28.82 -30.00
N LEU A 148 11.18 -28.21 -28.85
CA LEU A 148 10.18 -28.71 -27.91
C LEU A 148 9.01 -27.74 -27.81
N SER A 149 7.80 -28.24 -28.06
CA SER A 149 6.57 -27.47 -27.83
C SER A 149 6.01 -27.80 -26.45
N GLY A 150 5.90 -26.79 -25.60
CA GLY A 150 5.30 -26.83 -24.27
C GLY A 150 4.36 -25.64 -24.04
N GLY A 151 4.20 -25.23 -22.78
CA GLY A 151 3.21 -24.25 -22.34
C GLY A 151 3.76 -23.15 -21.42
N ASN A 152 5.06 -22.86 -21.46
CA ASN A 152 5.69 -21.88 -20.55
C ASN A 152 5.14 -20.45 -20.70
N PHE A 153 4.40 -20.15 -21.78
CA PHE A 153 3.70 -18.88 -21.97
C PHE A 153 2.45 -18.73 -21.09
N HIS A 154 1.99 -19.80 -20.43
CA HIS A 154 0.79 -19.77 -19.63
C HIS A 154 1.03 -19.13 -18.25
N GLY A 155 0.68 -17.85 -18.10
CA GLY A 155 0.94 -17.06 -16.89
C GLY A 155 0.01 -17.33 -15.70
N GLN A 156 -0.37 -18.57 -15.41
CA GLN A 156 -1.21 -18.90 -14.25
C GLN A 156 -0.56 -18.50 -12.91
N PRO A 157 0.76 -18.77 -12.68
CA PRO A 157 1.41 -18.38 -11.42
C PRO A 157 1.34 -16.87 -11.18
N LEU A 158 1.59 -16.07 -12.22
CA LEU A 158 1.50 -14.61 -12.16
C LEU A 158 0.07 -14.13 -11.91
N ALA A 159 -0.93 -14.73 -12.56
CA ALA A 159 -2.33 -14.32 -12.38
C ALA A 159 -2.79 -14.50 -10.93
N LEU A 160 -2.44 -15.64 -10.31
CA LEU A 160 -2.71 -15.91 -8.90
C LEU A 160 -1.94 -14.96 -7.98
N ALA A 161 -0.68 -14.66 -8.31
CA ALA A 161 0.14 -13.72 -7.56
C ALA A 161 -0.46 -12.32 -7.57
N LEU A 162 -0.87 -11.82 -8.74
CA LEU A 162 -1.49 -10.51 -8.92
C LEU A 162 -2.79 -10.38 -8.14
N ASP A 163 -3.72 -11.33 -8.28
CA ASP A 163 -5.02 -11.25 -7.59
C ASP A 163 -4.90 -11.39 -6.07
N THR A 164 -4.03 -12.29 -5.60
CA THR A 164 -3.80 -12.47 -4.16
C THR A 164 -3.10 -11.24 -3.56
N LEU A 165 -2.13 -10.65 -4.26
CA LEU A 165 -1.47 -9.43 -3.79
C LEU A 165 -2.44 -8.25 -3.78
N ALA A 166 -3.28 -8.10 -4.81
CA ALA A 166 -4.32 -7.07 -4.84
C ALA A 166 -5.28 -7.19 -3.64
N LEU A 167 -5.72 -8.41 -3.31
CA LEU A 167 -6.51 -8.67 -2.11
C LEU A 167 -5.74 -8.29 -0.83
N ALA A 168 -4.49 -8.72 -0.70
CA ALA A 168 -3.66 -8.44 0.47
C ALA A 168 -3.45 -6.93 0.70
N LEU A 169 -3.22 -6.17 -0.38
CA LEU A 169 -3.06 -4.71 -0.33
C LEU A 169 -4.39 -4.00 -0.02
N SER A 170 -5.54 -4.53 -0.46
CA SER A 170 -6.84 -3.88 -0.24
C SER A 170 -7.17 -3.62 1.24
N TYR A 171 -6.67 -4.47 2.14
CA TYR A 171 -6.86 -4.33 3.58
C TYR A 171 -6.15 -3.10 4.16
N VAL A 172 -5.07 -2.63 3.54
CA VAL A 172 -4.43 -1.36 3.90
C VAL A 172 -5.43 -0.21 3.80
N GLY A 173 -6.19 -0.17 2.70
CA GLY A 173 -7.21 0.86 2.46
C GLY A 173 -8.36 0.78 3.45
N THR A 174 -8.86 -0.42 3.74
CA THR A 174 -9.97 -0.60 4.69
C THR A 174 -9.54 -0.21 6.11
N PHE A 175 -8.34 -0.59 6.55
CA PHE A 175 -7.83 -0.19 7.86
C PHE A 175 -7.56 1.32 7.96
N SER A 176 -6.96 1.90 6.93
CA SER A 176 -6.69 3.34 6.81
C SER A 176 -7.99 4.16 6.89
N GLU A 177 -8.98 3.78 6.10
CA GLU A 177 -10.27 4.47 6.06
C GLU A 177 -11.01 4.40 7.41
N ARG A 178 -10.96 3.27 8.11
CA ARG A 178 -11.57 3.17 9.45
C ARG A 178 -10.84 4.00 10.50
N ARG A 179 -9.51 4.22 10.38
CA ARG A 179 -8.78 5.15 11.25
C ARG A 179 -9.13 6.60 10.91
N VAL A 180 -9.24 6.94 9.62
CA VAL A 180 -9.77 8.24 9.15
C VAL A 180 -11.13 8.54 9.76
N ALA A 181 -12.08 7.60 9.70
CA ALA A 181 -13.40 7.76 10.28
C ALA A 181 -13.37 8.02 11.80
N ARG A 182 -12.41 7.41 12.52
CA ARG A 182 -12.24 7.63 13.97
C ARG A 182 -11.65 8.99 14.31
N LEU A 183 -10.71 9.49 13.51
CA LEU A 183 -10.07 10.78 13.76
C LEU A 183 -11.08 11.94 13.74
N VAL A 184 -12.07 11.86 12.85
CA VAL A 184 -13.07 12.93 12.65
C VAL A 184 -14.29 12.84 13.58
N ASP A 185 -14.50 11.71 14.26
CA ASP A 185 -15.65 11.48 15.14
C ASP A 185 -15.32 11.80 16.60
N VAL A 186 -15.96 12.83 17.17
CA VAL A 186 -15.80 13.28 18.56
C VAL A 186 -16.01 12.17 19.60
N LYS A 187 -16.82 11.16 19.29
CA LYS A 187 -17.10 10.02 20.20
C LYS A 187 -15.98 8.99 20.20
N LEU A 188 -15.18 8.97 19.13
CA LEU A 188 -14.18 7.93 18.87
C LEU A 188 -12.74 8.46 18.91
N SER A 189 -12.57 9.77 18.79
CA SER A 189 -11.30 10.46 18.59
C SER A 189 -10.55 10.81 19.88
N ARG A 190 -11.12 10.46 21.05
CA ARG A 190 -10.56 10.75 22.39
C ARG A 190 -10.28 12.25 22.59
N GLY A 191 -11.29 13.09 22.36
CA GLY A 191 -11.24 14.52 22.66
C GLY A 191 -10.64 15.39 21.54
N LEU A 192 -10.54 14.90 20.30
CA LEU A 192 -10.31 15.78 19.15
C LEU A 192 -11.62 16.48 18.75
N PRO A 193 -11.57 17.71 18.23
CA PRO A 193 -12.75 18.41 17.72
C PRO A 193 -13.38 17.67 16.53
N ALA A 194 -14.68 17.87 16.34
CA ALA A 194 -15.41 17.30 15.20
C ALA A 194 -14.72 17.66 13.88
N PHE A 195 -14.50 16.66 13.04
CA PHE A 195 -13.87 16.81 11.73
C PHE A 195 -12.49 17.48 11.76
N LEU A 196 -11.81 17.50 12.92
CA LEU A 196 -10.52 18.15 13.12
C LEU A 196 -10.53 19.66 12.78
N ALA A 197 -11.70 20.31 12.91
CA ALA A 197 -11.87 21.73 12.64
C ALA A 197 -11.11 22.59 13.68
N GLY A 198 -10.45 23.65 13.22
CA GLY A 198 -9.78 24.63 14.08
C GLY A 198 -10.77 25.42 14.96
N THR A 199 -11.93 25.76 14.40
CA THR A 199 -13.04 26.43 15.12
C THR A 199 -14.34 25.62 14.95
N PRO A 200 -14.60 24.64 15.84
CA PRO A 200 -15.75 23.75 15.71
C PRO A 200 -17.09 24.50 15.63
N GLY A 201 -17.94 24.11 14.68
CA GLY A 201 -19.27 24.71 14.47
C GLY A 201 -19.30 25.90 13.50
N ALA A 202 -18.19 26.64 13.36
CA ALA A 202 -18.03 27.68 12.34
C ALA A 202 -17.30 27.16 11.09
N ALA A 203 -16.34 26.25 11.29
CA ALA A 203 -15.58 25.59 10.23
C ALA A 203 -16.00 24.12 10.09
N SER A 204 -16.00 23.62 8.85
CA SER A 204 -16.29 22.23 8.51
C SER A 204 -15.08 21.32 8.70
N GLY A 205 -13.87 21.88 8.73
CA GLY A 205 -12.64 21.12 8.86
C GLY A 205 -12.48 20.10 7.73
N TYR A 206 -12.09 18.88 8.08
CA TYR A 206 -11.97 17.75 7.17
C TYR A 206 -13.21 16.85 7.17
N MET A 207 -14.39 17.44 6.99
CA MET A 207 -15.64 16.67 6.85
C MET A 207 -15.68 15.82 5.57
N ILE A 208 -15.15 16.34 4.45
CA ILE A 208 -15.28 15.72 3.12
C ILE A 208 -14.18 14.70 2.78
N PRO A 209 -12.89 14.85 3.15
CA PRO A 209 -11.87 13.85 2.82
C PRO A 209 -12.20 12.40 3.22
N PRO A 210 -12.86 12.11 4.36
CA PRO A 210 -13.33 10.76 4.68
C PRO A 210 -14.24 10.15 3.60
N TYR A 211 -15.01 10.96 2.85
CA TYR A 211 -15.90 10.46 1.81
C TYR A 211 -15.10 9.94 0.61
N VAL A 212 -13.99 10.61 0.30
CA VAL A 212 -13.04 10.17 -0.73
C VAL A 212 -12.43 8.84 -0.32
N ALA A 213 -11.97 8.71 0.93
CA ALA A 213 -11.42 7.45 1.43
C ALA A 213 -12.46 6.30 1.34
N ALA A 214 -13.70 6.54 1.77
CA ALA A 214 -14.78 5.56 1.69
C ALA A 214 -15.10 5.14 0.25
N ALA A 215 -15.17 6.09 -0.69
CA ALA A 215 -15.42 5.80 -2.10
C ALA A 215 -14.31 4.95 -2.73
N LEU A 216 -13.03 5.26 -2.42
CA LEU A 216 -11.88 4.50 -2.91
C LEU A 216 -11.87 3.06 -2.37
N VAL A 217 -12.21 2.87 -1.09
CA VAL A 217 -12.36 1.51 -0.52
C VAL A 217 -13.50 0.75 -1.18
N ALA A 218 -14.64 1.40 -1.41
CA ALA A 218 -15.78 0.77 -2.09
C ALA A 218 -15.45 0.35 -3.52
N GLU A 219 -14.73 1.18 -4.28
CA GLU A 219 -14.23 0.80 -5.62
C GLU A 219 -13.28 -0.41 -5.52
N ASN A 220 -12.36 -0.39 -4.55
CA ASN A 220 -11.42 -1.48 -4.35
C ASN A 220 -12.08 -2.81 -3.96
N GLN A 221 -13.23 -2.80 -3.27
CA GLN A 221 -13.99 -4.02 -2.97
C GLN A 221 -14.49 -4.74 -4.24
N VAL A 222 -14.77 -4.01 -5.31
CA VAL A 222 -15.10 -4.60 -6.61
C VAL A 222 -13.82 -5.06 -7.32
N LEU A 223 -12.78 -4.23 -7.28
CA LEU A 223 -11.49 -4.52 -7.89
C LEU A 223 -10.71 -5.65 -7.20
N VAL A 224 -11.13 -6.22 -6.08
CA VAL A 224 -10.45 -7.43 -5.53
C VAL A 224 -11.03 -8.74 -6.04
N HIS A 225 -12.13 -8.71 -6.80
CA HIS A 225 -12.69 -9.94 -7.35
C HIS A 225 -11.68 -10.59 -8.31
N PRO A 226 -11.25 -11.85 -8.10
CA PRO A 226 -10.15 -12.45 -8.84
C PRO A 226 -10.48 -12.62 -10.33
N ALA A 227 -9.59 -12.15 -11.20
CA ALA A 227 -9.71 -12.33 -12.64
C ALA A 227 -9.25 -13.73 -13.03
N SER A 228 -8.25 -14.27 -12.32
CA SER A 228 -7.72 -15.62 -12.47
C SER A 228 -8.71 -16.73 -12.08
N ALA A 229 -9.89 -16.38 -11.57
CA ALA A 229 -10.93 -17.34 -11.17
C ALA A 229 -11.77 -17.84 -12.34
N SER A 230 -11.63 -17.26 -13.54
CA SER A 230 -12.33 -17.73 -14.73
C SER A 230 -11.44 -17.75 -15.96
N SER A 231 -11.85 -18.52 -16.96
CA SER A 231 -11.22 -18.63 -18.27
C SER A 231 -12.34 -18.82 -19.31
N LEU A 232 -12.12 -18.31 -20.53
CA LEU A 232 -13.02 -18.50 -21.66
C LEU A 232 -12.21 -18.98 -22.87
N PRO A 233 -12.69 -19.97 -23.63
CA PRO A 233 -11.94 -20.53 -24.75
C PRO A 233 -11.81 -19.52 -25.89
N THR A 234 -10.63 -19.43 -26.47
CA THR A 234 -10.28 -18.61 -27.63
C THR A 234 -9.73 -19.47 -28.75
N SER A 235 -9.49 -18.86 -29.92
CA SER A 235 -8.82 -19.51 -31.05
C SER A 235 -9.46 -20.86 -31.45
N ALA A 236 -10.79 -20.88 -31.57
CA ALA A 236 -11.57 -22.08 -31.90
C ALA A 236 -11.33 -23.28 -30.94
N ASN A 237 -11.20 -23.02 -29.64
CA ASN A 237 -10.87 -23.98 -28.57
C ASN A 237 -9.44 -24.52 -28.63
N GLN A 238 -8.55 -23.95 -29.45
CA GLN A 238 -7.13 -24.27 -29.34
C GLN A 238 -6.51 -23.70 -28.06
N GLU A 239 -7.01 -22.54 -27.62
CA GLU A 239 -6.73 -21.93 -26.33
C GLU A 239 -7.96 -22.09 -25.44
N ASP A 240 -8.22 -23.33 -25.01
CA ASP A 240 -9.40 -23.68 -24.22
C ASP A 240 -9.31 -23.23 -22.75
N PHE A 241 -8.11 -22.92 -22.26
CA PHE A 241 -7.87 -22.37 -20.93
C PHE A 241 -6.79 -21.27 -20.93
N ASN A 242 -7.03 -20.16 -20.23
CA ASN A 242 -6.13 -19.02 -20.10
C ASN A 242 -6.13 -18.45 -18.67
N SER A 243 -5.04 -17.75 -18.32
CA SER A 243 -4.81 -17.33 -16.93
C SER A 243 -5.51 -16.04 -16.50
N GLN A 244 -5.95 -15.21 -17.44
CA GLN A 244 -6.47 -13.86 -17.18
C GLN A 244 -5.50 -12.91 -16.44
N GLY A 245 -4.19 -13.20 -16.44
CA GLY A 245 -3.21 -12.43 -15.65
C GLY A 245 -3.04 -10.97 -16.09
N ALA A 246 -3.23 -10.64 -17.37
CA ALA A 246 -3.20 -9.25 -17.83
C ALA A 246 -4.33 -8.42 -17.21
N THR A 247 -5.54 -9.00 -17.11
CA THR A 247 -6.69 -8.40 -16.45
C THR A 247 -6.44 -8.26 -14.94
N ALA A 248 -5.85 -9.26 -14.30
CA ALA A 248 -5.43 -9.20 -12.89
C ALA A 248 -4.48 -8.02 -12.64
N GLY A 249 -3.47 -7.84 -13.50
CA GLY A 249 -2.51 -6.75 -13.44
C GLY A 249 -3.14 -5.36 -13.60
N ALA A 250 -3.95 -5.17 -14.64
CA ALA A 250 -4.62 -3.90 -14.91
C ALA A 250 -5.49 -3.44 -13.72
N LYS A 251 -6.25 -4.36 -13.13
CA LYS A 251 -7.05 -4.13 -11.92
C LYS A 251 -6.17 -3.83 -10.71
N GLY A 252 -5.09 -4.59 -10.50
CA GLY A 252 -4.17 -4.41 -9.38
C GLY A 252 -3.54 -3.02 -9.38
N ARG A 253 -3.14 -2.52 -10.57
CA ARG A 253 -2.64 -1.15 -10.75
C ARG A 253 -3.66 -0.09 -10.32
N ARG A 254 -4.92 -0.22 -10.75
CA ARG A 254 -5.99 0.71 -10.38
C ARG A 254 -6.25 0.69 -8.88
N LEU A 255 -6.29 -0.50 -8.30
CA LEU A 255 -6.47 -0.70 -6.86
C LEU A 255 -5.35 -0.02 -6.06
N LEU A 256 -4.10 -0.19 -6.49
CA LEU A 256 -2.92 0.40 -5.85
C LEU A 256 -2.95 1.94 -5.89
N GLU A 257 -3.35 2.54 -7.02
CA GLU A 257 -3.52 4.00 -7.11
C GLU A 257 -4.58 4.50 -6.11
N ASN A 258 -5.71 3.81 -6.00
CA ASN A 258 -6.75 4.13 -5.03
C ASN A 258 -6.23 4.05 -3.58
N LEU A 259 -5.37 3.06 -3.28
CA LEU A 259 -4.77 2.90 -1.95
C LEU A 259 -3.82 4.05 -1.60
N PHE A 260 -2.97 4.51 -2.53
CA PHE A 260 -2.12 5.68 -2.29
C PHE A 260 -2.94 6.93 -1.99
N ARG A 261 -4.06 7.13 -2.70
CA ARG A 261 -4.98 8.25 -2.42
C ARG A 261 -5.65 8.11 -1.05
N GLY A 262 -6.04 6.89 -0.65
CA GLY A 262 -6.60 6.63 0.67
C GLY A 262 -5.61 6.92 1.81
N VAL A 263 -4.36 6.43 1.68
CA VAL A 263 -3.29 6.71 2.66
C VAL A 263 -2.94 8.19 2.71
N ALA A 264 -3.00 8.90 1.57
CA ALA A 264 -2.81 10.36 1.55
C ALA A 264 -3.88 11.10 2.38
N VAL A 265 -5.15 10.65 2.35
CA VAL A 265 -6.20 11.17 3.22
C VAL A 265 -5.86 10.93 4.69
N GLU A 266 -5.43 9.72 5.05
CA GLU A 266 -5.05 9.42 6.43
C GLU A 266 -3.89 10.28 6.92
N LEU A 267 -2.82 10.42 6.15
CA LEU A 267 -1.68 11.27 6.53
C LEU A 267 -2.09 12.72 6.77
N LEU A 268 -2.95 13.28 5.91
CA LEU A 268 -3.47 14.63 6.07
C LEU A 268 -4.22 14.80 7.41
N LEU A 269 -5.14 13.89 7.68
CA LEU A 269 -6.00 13.96 8.86
C LEU A 269 -5.23 13.63 10.14
N ALA A 270 -4.40 12.59 10.14
CA ALA A 270 -3.56 12.22 11.27
C ALA A 270 -2.58 13.35 11.59
N GLY A 271 -2.00 14.00 10.57
CA GLY A 271 -1.12 15.14 10.75
C GLY A 271 -1.83 16.33 11.39
N GLN A 272 -3.04 16.66 10.97
CA GLN A 272 -3.85 17.70 11.63
C GLN A 272 -4.22 17.31 13.06
N ALA A 273 -4.57 16.05 13.30
CA ALA A 273 -4.91 15.57 14.62
C ALA A 273 -3.73 15.71 15.59
N LEU A 274 -2.51 15.40 15.16
CA LEU A 274 -1.30 15.60 15.97
C LEU A 274 -1.04 17.08 16.30
N GLU A 275 -1.32 18.02 15.40
CA GLU A 275 -1.25 19.46 15.71
C GLU A 275 -2.25 19.85 16.81
N LEU A 276 -3.45 19.28 16.77
CA LEU A 276 -4.49 19.50 17.79
C LEU A 276 -4.18 18.80 19.12
N ARG A 277 -3.16 17.94 19.17
CA ARG A 277 -2.65 17.31 20.41
C ARG A 277 -1.52 18.09 21.08
N ARG A 278 -1.02 19.17 20.48
CA ARG A 278 0.04 19.99 21.07
C ARG A 278 -0.40 20.54 22.45
N PRO A 279 0.53 20.65 23.42
CA PRO A 279 1.99 20.50 23.28
C PRO A 279 2.52 19.05 23.36
N SER A 280 1.64 18.04 23.50
CA SER A 280 2.08 16.64 23.55
C SER A 280 2.67 16.21 22.20
N LYS A 281 3.72 15.39 22.24
CA LYS A 281 4.40 14.86 21.07
C LYS A 281 4.10 13.38 20.87
N GLY A 282 3.96 12.98 19.61
CA GLY A 282 3.91 11.58 19.22
C GLY A 282 5.29 10.92 19.29
N GLY A 283 5.33 9.66 18.88
CA GLY A 283 6.57 8.92 18.73
C GLY A 283 7.45 9.49 17.63
N ALA A 284 8.70 9.07 17.64
CA ALA A 284 9.72 9.64 16.77
C ALA A 284 9.38 9.53 15.27
N GLY A 285 8.79 8.40 14.85
CA GLY A 285 8.30 8.19 13.49
C GLY A 285 7.08 9.06 13.14
N SER A 286 6.15 9.25 14.08
CA SER A 286 4.99 10.14 13.88
C SER A 286 5.41 11.60 13.73
N GLU A 287 6.37 12.06 14.53
CA GLU A 287 6.91 13.42 14.45
C GLU A 287 7.71 13.66 13.16
N ALA A 288 8.49 12.67 12.72
CA ALA A 288 9.18 12.71 11.44
C ALA A 288 8.18 12.80 10.27
N ALA A 289 7.14 11.97 10.30
CA ALA A 289 6.10 11.99 9.28
C ALA A 289 5.30 13.29 9.26
N LEU A 290 4.99 13.85 10.43
CA LEU A 290 4.37 15.17 10.54
C LEU A 290 5.29 16.27 9.98
N ALA A 291 6.58 16.27 10.30
CA ALA A 291 7.54 17.25 9.78
C ALA A 291 7.64 17.19 8.24
N ALA A 292 7.72 15.98 7.67
CA ALA A 292 7.72 15.76 6.23
C ALA A 292 6.42 16.25 5.57
N LEU A 293 5.27 15.92 6.16
CA LEU A 293 3.98 16.41 5.70
C LEU A 293 3.92 17.94 5.70
N ARG A 294 4.44 18.59 6.75
CA ARG A 294 4.37 20.05 6.93
C ARG A 294 5.25 20.84 5.96
N ARG A 295 6.28 20.22 5.39
CA ARG A 295 7.04 20.80 4.26
C ARG A 295 6.20 20.93 2.99
N ARG A 296 5.12 20.16 2.86
CA ARG A 296 4.26 20.12 1.67
C ARG A 296 2.88 20.72 1.88
N VAL A 297 2.35 20.60 3.10
CA VAL A 297 0.98 20.97 3.44
C VAL A 297 0.96 21.67 4.80
N PRO A 298 0.58 22.96 4.87
CA PRO A 298 0.48 23.67 6.15
C PRO A 298 -0.66 23.09 7.03
N PRO A 299 -0.64 23.30 8.36
CA PRO A 299 -1.78 22.96 9.21
C PRO A 299 -3.09 23.60 8.72
N LEU A 300 -4.22 23.01 9.08
CA LEU A 300 -5.54 23.60 8.84
C LEU A 300 -5.89 24.55 9.99
N THR A 301 -5.93 25.84 9.71
CA THR A 301 -6.39 26.89 10.66
C THR A 301 -7.82 27.32 10.35
N GLU A 302 -8.13 27.51 9.08
CA GLU A 302 -9.44 27.85 8.54
C GLU A 302 -9.78 26.90 7.39
N ASP A 303 -11.06 26.81 7.03
CA ASP A 303 -11.50 25.96 5.92
C ASP A 303 -10.82 26.37 4.61
N ARG A 304 -10.25 25.37 3.92
CA ARG A 304 -9.72 25.52 2.57
C ARG A 304 -9.99 24.27 1.75
N PRO A 305 -10.04 24.36 0.41
CA PRO A 305 -10.19 23.19 -0.43
C PRO A 305 -9.10 22.14 -0.13
N PRO A 306 -9.44 20.89 0.22
CA PRO A 306 -8.44 19.88 0.58
C PRO A 306 -7.76 19.23 -0.64
N ALA A 307 -8.32 19.39 -1.84
CA ALA A 307 -7.84 18.71 -3.05
C ALA A 307 -6.38 19.03 -3.40
N PRO A 308 -5.90 20.29 -3.37
CA PRO A 308 -4.49 20.59 -3.64
C PRO A 308 -3.54 19.95 -2.61
N ASP A 309 -3.95 19.88 -1.35
CA ASP A 309 -3.15 19.30 -0.28
C ASP A 309 -3.04 17.78 -0.44
N LEU A 310 -4.17 17.11 -0.70
CA LEU A 310 -4.23 15.68 -0.96
C LEU A 310 -3.40 15.30 -2.21
N GLU A 311 -3.44 16.10 -3.27
CA GLU A 311 -2.68 15.81 -4.49
C GLU A 311 -1.17 15.92 -4.26
N ARG A 312 -0.70 16.91 -3.48
CA ARG A 312 0.73 17.01 -3.11
C ARG A 312 1.21 15.81 -2.29
N ILE A 313 0.38 15.31 -1.39
CA ILE A 313 0.69 14.11 -0.59
C ILE A 313 0.71 12.88 -1.49
N PHE A 314 -0.35 12.68 -2.30
CA PHE A 314 -0.47 11.56 -3.22
C PHE A 314 0.71 11.47 -4.19
N GLN A 315 1.10 12.56 -4.85
CA GLN A 315 2.24 12.58 -5.76
C GLN A 315 3.55 12.24 -5.02
N GLY A 316 3.73 12.78 -3.81
CA GLY A 316 4.88 12.47 -2.97
C GLY A 316 4.97 11.01 -2.53
N LEU A 317 3.83 10.35 -2.31
CA LEU A 317 3.81 8.92 -2.06
C LEU A 317 4.09 8.13 -3.35
N ARG A 318 3.50 8.54 -4.48
CA ARG A 318 3.62 7.88 -5.80
C ARG A 318 5.01 7.98 -6.41
N ASP A 319 5.81 9.00 -6.10
CA ASP A 319 7.21 9.11 -6.54
C ASP A 319 8.21 8.72 -5.43
N GLY A 320 7.71 8.38 -4.24
CA GLY A 320 8.48 8.01 -3.05
C GLY A 320 9.25 9.16 -2.40
N SER A 321 9.13 10.41 -2.88
CA SER A 321 9.82 11.56 -2.32
C SER A 321 9.36 11.87 -0.90
N LEU A 322 8.05 11.78 -0.63
CA LEU A 322 7.53 11.98 0.71
C LEU A 322 7.96 10.86 1.65
N LEU A 323 8.04 9.61 1.17
CA LEU A 323 8.47 8.51 2.02
C LEU A 323 9.94 8.65 2.45
N ARG A 324 10.84 8.98 1.51
CA ARG A 324 12.26 9.24 1.84
C ARG A 324 12.39 10.33 2.90
N GLU A 325 11.62 11.40 2.75
CA GLU A 325 11.55 12.50 3.70
C GLU A 325 11.06 12.10 5.11
N MET A 326 10.19 11.08 5.22
CA MET A 326 9.74 10.52 6.50
C MET A 326 10.81 9.61 7.14
N GLU A 327 11.59 8.93 6.30
CA GLU A 327 12.63 7.98 6.71
C GLU A 327 13.95 8.64 7.07
N GLU A 328 14.18 9.90 6.67
CA GLU A 328 15.39 10.67 7.03
C GLU A 328 15.66 10.69 8.54
N PHE A 329 14.63 10.63 9.39
CA PHE A 329 14.81 10.52 10.84
C PHE A 329 15.45 9.19 11.30
N GLN A 330 15.29 8.11 10.53
CA GLN A 330 15.90 6.81 10.85
C GLN A 330 17.41 6.79 10.62
N ALA A 331 17.96 7.71 9.82
CA ALA A 331 19.39 7.74 9.49
C ALA A 331 20.29 8.17 10.67
N ASP A 332 19.75 8.88 11.67
CA ASP A 332 20.52 9.46 12.78
C ASP A 332 20.62 8.57 14.05
N GLY A 333 20.54 7.23 13.89
CA GLY A 333 20.94 6.29 14.95
C GLY A 333 19.84 5.46 15.60
N GLY A 334 18.68 5.30 14.97
CA GLY A 334 17.76 4.20 15.30
C GLY A 334 18.23 2.88 14.69
N PRO A 335 17.87 1.71 15.25
CA PRO A 335 18.19 0.44 14.60
C PRO A 335 17.62 0.46 13.18
N THR A 336 18.51 0.33 12.20
CA THR A 336 18.14 0.14 10.79
C THR A 336 17.10 -0.98 10.72
N ALA A 337 15.94 -0.65 10.12
CA ALA A 337 14.82 -1.56 9.98
C ALA A 337 15.18 -2.78 9.13
#